data_AF-A0A7V3MXW4-F1
#
_entry.id   AF-A0A7V3MXW4-F1
#
_cell.length_a   1.000
_cell.length_b   1.000
_cell.length_c   1.000
_cell.angle_alpha   90.00
_cell.angle_beta   90.00
_cell.angle_gamma   90.00
#
_symmetry.space_group_name_H-M   'P 1'
#
loop_
_entity.id
_entity.type
_entity.pdbx_description
1 polymer ?
#
loop_
_entity_poly.entity_id
_entity_poly.type
_entity_poly.pdbx_seq_one_letter_code
_entity_poly.pdbx_strand_id
1 'polypeptide(L)'
;MTLSLSNHLAPESVHEALRSDVSMGLGQTPKSLPPKWFYDAVGSELFDQITRLPEYYPTRAEAQILRARSAEVACASGADTVVELGSGTSEKTRTLLNALRARGSLRRYVPFDVDAAMLSAAATAIARDYPAIEIDAICGDFQEHLAQIPAIARRLFVFLGSTIGNLTRGPRADFLATLAAVLRPGDTLLLGTDLVKETRRLVRAYDDDAGVTARFNRNVLAVINRELDADFDLDAYQHVARWNAGEQR
;
A
#
# COMPACT_ATOMS: atom_id res chain seq x y z
N MET A 1 -1.51 -23.17 14.06
CA MET A 1 -1.41 -22.51 12.75
C MET A 1 -2.82 -22.19 12.31
N THR A 2 -3.15 -20.91 12.25
CA THR A 2 -4.47 -20.42 11.83
C THR A 2 -4.21 -19.31 10.83
N LEU A 3 -4.64 -19.54 9.59
CA LEU A 3 -4.76 -18.50 8.57
C LEU A 3 -6.24 -18.16 8.50
N SER A 4 -6.59 -16.92 8.80
CA SER A 4 -7.92 -16.37 8.62
C SER A 4 -7.86 -15.24 7.59
N LEU A 5 -8.95 -15.05 6.84
CA LEU A 5 -9.15 -13.92 5.94
C LEU A 5 -10.54 -13.37 6.19
N SER A 6 -10.64 -12.15 6.74
CA SER A 6 -11.88 -11.41 6.83
C SER A 6 -11.99 -10.44 5.67
N ASN A 7 -13.09 -10.48 4.93
CA ASN A 7 -13.35 -9.54 3.85
C ASN A 7 -14.47 -8.57 4.23
N HIS A 8 -14.12 -7.29 4.35
CA HIS A 8 -15.03 -6.21 4.69
C HIS A 8 -15.47 -5.40 3.46
N LEU A 9 -14.94 -5.73 2.28
CA LEU A 9 -15.39 -5.18 1.00
C LEU A 9 -16.46 -6.11 0.42
N ALA A 10 -17.70 -5.64 0.33
CA ALA A 10 -18.70 -6.36 -0.43
C ALA A 10 -18.37 -6.23 -1.94
N PRO A 11 -18.53 -7.27 -2.77
CA PRO A 11 -18.30 -7.12 -4.22
C PRO A 11 -19.14 -6.00 -4.83
N GLU A 12 -20.39 -5.88 -4.39
CA GLU A 12 -21.30 -4.79 -4.76
C GLU A 12 -20.77 -3.42 -4.30
N SER A 13 -20.10 -3.35 -3.15
CA SER A 13 -19.53 -2.09 -2.65
C SER A 13 -18.31 -1.63 -3.46
N VAL A 14 -17.54 -2.55 -4.06
CA VAL A 14 -16.40 -2.17 -4.92
C VAL A 14 -16.89 -1.58 -6.24
N HIS A 15 -17.88 -2.20 -6.89
CA HIS A 15 -18.47 -1.67 -8.13
C HIS A 15 -19.18 -0.34 -7.90
N GLU A 16 -19.96 -0.23 -6.82
CA GLU A 16 -20.65 1.01 -6.45
C GLU A 16 -19.65 2.13 -6.09
N ALA A 17 -18.58 1.81 -5.35
CA ALA A 17 -17.52 2.77 -5.05
C ALA A 17 -16.82 3.25 -6.33
N LEU A 18 -16.51 2.34 -7.27
CA LEU A 18 -15.90 2.72 -8.54
C LEU A 18 -16.81 3.64 -9.33
N ARG A 19 -18.10 3.28 -9.46
CA ARG A 19 -19.10 4.09 -10.16
C ARG A 19 -19.24 5.48 -9.53
N SER A 20 -19.30 5.56 -8.20
CA SER A 20 -19.39 6.83 -7.46
C SER A 20 -18.15 7.70 -7.69
N ASP A 21 -16.96 7.12 -7.52
CA ASP A 21 -15.68 7.81 -7.69
C ASP A 21 -15.47 8.32 -9.12
N VAL A 22 -15.83 7.50 -10.13
CA VAL A 22 -15.73 7.87 -11.55
C VAL A 22 -16.73 8.97 -11.89
N SER A 23 -17.98 8.85 -11.44
CA SER A 23 -19.01 9.87 -11.68
C SER A 23 -18.63 11.22 -11.07
N MET A 24 -18.16 11.21 -9.81
CA MET A 24 -17.73 12.42 -9.12
C MET A 24 -16.47 13.01 -9.77
N GLY A 25 -15.48 12.15 -10.02
CA GLY A 25 -14.16 12.52 -10.54
C GLY A 25 -14.17 13.07 -11.96
N LEU A 26 -14.99 12.50 -12.85
CA LEU A 26 -15.14 12.96 -14.23
C LEU A 26 -16.16 14.12 -14.37
N GLY A 27 -17.08 14.25 -13.40
CA GLY A 27 -18.07 15.32 -13.34
C GLY A 27 -17.54 16.67 -12.83
N GLN A 28 -16.42 16.68 -12.11
CA GLN A 28 -15.83 17.90 -11.55
C GLN A 28 -14.83 18.61 -12.48
N THR A 29 -14.48 19.86 -12.12
CA THR A 29 -13.42 20.64 -12.78
C THR A 29 -12.44 21.16 -11.71
N PRO A 30 -11.16 20.76 -11.73
CA PRO A 30 -10.53 19.82 -12.67
C PRO A 30 -10.94 18.37 -12.45
N LYS A 31 -10.95 17.55 -13.52
CA LYS A 31 -11.23 16.10 -13.44
C LYS A 31 -10.15 15.37 -12.65
N SER A 32 -10.51 14.33 -11.94
CA SER A 32 -9.57 13.43 -11.27
C SER A 32 -10.13 12.03 -11.11
N LEU A 33 -9.27 11.05 -10.83
CA LEU A 33 -9.65 9.69 -10.46
C LEU A 33 -8.84 9.26 -9.23
N PRO A 34 -9.45 8.58 -8.25
CA PRO A 34 -8.71 8.08 -7.09
C PRO A 34 -7.65 7.04 -7.47
N PRO A 35 -6.43 7.10 -6.90
CA PRO A 35 -5.33 6.21 -7.27
C PRO A 35 -5.54 4.75 -6.82
N LYS A 36 -6.49 4.49 -5.91
CA LYS A 36 -6.84 3.10 -5.51
C LYS A 36 -7.26 2.24 -6.69
N TRP A 37 -7.83 2.84 -7.74
CA TRP A 37 -8.25 2.14 -8.97
C TRP A 37 -7.11 1.82 -9.94
N PHE A 38 -5.87 2.18 -9.62
CA PHE A 38 -4.72 1.68 -10.37
C PHE A 38 -4.43 0.21 -10.09
N TYR A 39 -4.92 -0.37 -8.99
CA TYR A 39 -4.46 -1.66 -8.47
C TYR A 39 -5.44 -2.81 -8.75
N ASP A 40 -5.91 -2.94 -10.00
CA ASP A 40 -6.43 -4.23 -10.46
C ASP A 40 -5.28 -5.22 -10.68
N ALA A 41 -5.57 -6.47 -11.07
CA ALA A 41 -4.54 -7.49 -11.25
C ALA A 41 -3.40 -7.04 -12.21
N VAL A 42 -3.76 -6.37 -13.31
CA VAL A 42 -2.80 -5.86 -14.31
C VAL A 42 -1.99 -4.69 -13.75
N GLY A 43 -2.66 -3.74 -13.10
CA GLY A 43 -2.00 -2.58 -12.53
C GLY A 43 -1.08 -2.93 -11.36
N SER A 44 -1.45 -3.92 -10.55
CA SER A 44 -0.59 -4.49 -9.51
C SER A 44 0.69 -5.12 -10.08
N GLU A 45 0.60 -5.85 -11.20
CA GLU A 45 1.78 -6.36 -11.91
C GLU A 45 2.65 -5.23 -12.49
N LEU A 46 2.03 -4.19 -13.06
CA LEU A 46 2.74 -3.01 -13.55
C LEU A 46 3.45 -2.28 -12.41
N PHE A 47 2.82 -2.13 -11.25
CA PHE A 47 3.46 -1.53 -10.08
C PHE A 47 4.64 -2.36 -9.59
N ASP A 48 4.50 -3.68 -9.56
CA ASP A 48 5.61 -4.59 -9.24
C ASP A 48 6.78 -4.39 -10.21
N GLN A 49 6.54 -4.22 -11.51
CA GLN A 49 7.56 -3.84 -12.50
C GLN A 49 8.18 -2.47 -12.20
N ILE A 50 7.37 -1.46 -11.84
CA ILE A 50 7.85 -0.11 -11.46
C ILE A 50 8.86 -0.20 -10.32
N THR A 51 8.63 -1.07 -9.33
CA THR A 51 9.53 -1.19 -8.18
C THR A 51 10.97 -1.59 -8.52
N ARG A 52 11.18 -2.16 -9.72
CA ARG A 52 12.48 -2.62 -10.23
C ARG A 52 13.13 -1.66 -11.22
N LEU A 53 12.45 -0.59 -11.62
CA LEU A 53 12.99 0.37 -12.58
C LEU A 53 14.24 1.10 -12.05
N PRO A 54 15.22 1.39 -12.91
CA PRO A 54 16.42 2.12 -12.50
C PRO A 54 16.08 3.53 -11.99
N GLU A 55 15.03 4.17 -12.48
CA GLU A 55 14.59 5.50 -12.07
C GLU A 55 13.84 5.47 -10.73
N TYR A 56 13.03 4.44 -10.49
CA TYR A 56 12.18 4.31 -9.29
C TYR A 56 12.96 3.84 -8.05
N TYR A 57 13.69 4.78 -7.43
CA TYR A 57 14.47 4.51 -6.22
C TYR A 57 13.72 4.16 -4.93
N PRO A 58 12.44 4.54 -4.69
CA PRO A 58 11.83 4.40 -3.37
C PRO A 58 11.92 2.99 -2.78
N THR A 59 11.54 1.96 -3.54
CA THR A 59 11.50 0.58 -3.04
C THR A 59 12.87 0.08 -2.61
N ARG A 60 13.91 0.27 -3.43
CA ARG A 60 15.27 -0.20 -3.12
C ARG A 60 15.93 0.58 -1.98
N ALA A 61 15.67 1.89 -1.89
CA ALA A 61 16.18 2.73 -0.82
C ALA A 61 15.57 2.34 0.52
N GLU A 62 14.24 2.16 0.57
CA GLU A 62 13.55 1.71 1.78
C GLU A 62 13.97 0.28 2.18
N ALA A 63 14.09 -0.64 1.22
CA ALA A 63 14.58 -2.00 1.48
C ALA A 63 16.00 -2.00 2.08
N GLN A 64 16.89 -1.11 1.62
CA GLN A 64 18.22 -0.96 2.20
C GLN A 64 18.17 -0.52 3.67
N ILE A 65 17.28 0.44 4.00
CA ILE A 65 17.08 0.90 5.38
C ILE A 65 16.57 -0.25 6.26
N LEU A 66 15.56 -1.00 5.79
CA LEU A 66 15.01 -2.14 6.53
C LEU A 66 16.07 -3.19 6.78
N ARG A 67 16.86 -3.59 5.77
CA ARG A 67 17.95 -4.56 5.95
C ARG A 67 18.95 -4.12 7.01
N ALA A 68 19.26 -2.81 7.08
CA ALA A 68 20.20 -2.28 8.06
C ALA A 68 19.60 -2.12 9.46
N ARG A 69 18.29 -1.83 9.58
CA ARG A 69 17.67 -1.33 10.82
C ARG A 69 16.58 -2.22 11.40
N SER A 70 16.14 -3.29 10.73
CA SER A 70 15.03 -4.12 11.22
C SER A 70 15.27 -4.72 12.62
N ALA A 71 16.52 -5.05 12.99
CA ALA A 71 16.84 -5.53 14.33
C ALA A 71 16.62 -4.45 15.41
N GLU A 72 16.98 -3.20 15.12
CA GLU A 72 16.77 -2.05 16.01
C GLU A 72 15.28 -1.75 16.14
N VAL A 73 14.53 -1.76 15.03
CA VAL A 73 13.07 -1.58 15.01
C VAL A 73 12.38 -2.67 15.82
N ALA A 74 12.76 -3.94 15.63
CA ALA A 74 12.23 -5.06 16.39
C ALA A 74 12.54 -4.93 17.89
N CYS A 75 13.71 -4.39 18.25
CA CYS A 75 14.08 -4.11 19.63
C CYS A 75 13.25 -3.00 20.27
N ALA A 76 13.15 -1.85 19.58
CA ALA A 76 12.45 -0.68 20.07
C ALA A 76 10.93 -0.91 20.16
N SER A 77 10.35 -1.59 19.18
CA SER A 77 8.92 -1.91 19.16
C SER A 77 8.53 -2.88 20.27
N GLY A 78 9.38 -3.88 20.57
CA GLY A 78 9.05 -4.95 21.50
C GLY A 78 7.79 -5.75 21.11
N ALA A 79 7.39 -5.67 19.84
CA ALA A 79 6.14 -6.22 19.34
C ALA A 79 6.20 -7.75 19.22
N ASP A 80 5.03 -8.37 19.30
CA ASP A 80 4.81 -9.77 18.93
C ASP A 80 3.93 -9.93 17.68
N THR A 81 3.29 -8.84 17.28
CA THR A 81 2.36 -8.78 16.16
C THR A 81 2.81 -7.71 15.18
N VAL A 82 2.91 -8.05 13.89
CA VAL A 82 3.11 -7.07 12.81
C VAL A 82 1.80 -6.84 12.08
N VAL A 83 1.36 -5.59 11.99
CA VAL A 83 0.22 -5.16 11.18
C VAL A 83 0.75 -4.38 9.99
N GLU A 84 0.52 -4.87 8.77
CA GLU A 84 1.01 -4.22 7.55
C GLU A 84 -0.14 -3.59 6.77
N LEU A 85 -0.12 -2.25 6.62
CA LEU A 85 -1.13 -1.50 5.89
C LEU A 85 -0.69 -1.34 4.42
N GLY A 86 -1.47 -1.89 3.48
CA GLY A 86 -1.09 -1.96 2.07
C GLY A 86 0.02 -3.00 1.86
N SER A 87 -0.29 -4.25 2.20
CA SER A 87 0.69 -5.34 2.29
C SER A 87 1.38 -5.72 0.97
N GLY A 88 0.76 -5.47 -0.18
CA GLY A 88 1.37 -5.80 -1.46
C GLY A 88 1.85 -7.26 -1.52
N THR A 89 3.08 -7.48 -1.99
CA THR A 89 3.77 -8.79 -1.98
C THR A 89 4.50 -9.11 -0.67
N SER A 90 4.54 -8.16 0.28
CA SER A 90 5.16 -8.27 1.61
C SER A 90 6.65 -8.64 1.62
N GLU A 91 7.39 -8.45 0.52
CA GLU A 91 8.82 -8.80 0.44
C GLU A 91 9.65 -8.01 1.47
N LYS A 92 9.43 -6.70 1.57
CA LYS A 92 10.11 -5.84 2.55
C LYS A 92 9.82 -6.29 3.98
N THR A 93 8.58 -6.69 4.24
CA THR A 93 8.08 -7.05 5.57
C THR A 93 8.70 -8.32 6.12
N ARG A 94 9.14 -9.25 5.25
CA ARG A 94 9.94 -10.42 5.66
C ARG A 94 11.20 -10.03 6.44
N THR A 95 11.81 -8.89 6.15
CA THR A 95 12.98 -8.39 6.90
C THR A 95 12.62 -8.10 8.36
N LEU A 96 11.46 -7.51 8.61
CA LEU A 96 10.96 -7.22 9.96
C LEU A 96 10.47 -8.49 10.67
N LEU A 97 9.75 -9.37 9.98
CA LEU A 97 9.32 -10.66 10.51
C LEU A 97 10.52 -11.51 10.94
N ASN A 98 11.59 -11.54 10.14
CA ASN A 98 12.84 -12.22 10.49
C ASN A 98 13.49 -11.64 11.74
N ALA A 99 13.52 -10.31 11.88
CA ALA A 99 14.09 -9.65 13.06
C ALA A 99 13.30 -9.97 14.35
N LEU A 100 11.97 -9.98 14.28
CA LEU A 100 11.11 -10.34 15.43
C LEU A 100 11.19 -11.84 15.75
N ARG A 101 11.28 -12.70 14.72
CA ARG A 101 11.49 -14.14 14.89
C ARG A 101 12.83 -14.45 15.56
N ALA A 102 13.91 -13.77 15.15
CA ALA A 102 15.24 -13.94 15.76
C ALA A 102 15.27 -13.55 17.25
N ARG A 103 14.39 -12.62 17.66
CA ARG A 103 14.19 -12.24 19.07
C ARG A 103 13.26 -13.18 19.84
N GLY A 104 12.64 -14.15 19.15
CA GLY A 104 11.65 -15.06 19.74
C GLY A 104 10.31 -14.39 20.07
N SER A 105 10.07 -13.15 19.64
CA SER A 105 8.85 -12.41 19.96
C SER A 105 7.74 -12.56 18.92
N LEU A 106 8.06 -12.89 17.66
CA LEU A 106 7.04 -13.01 16.61
C LEU A 106 5.98 -14.08 16.94
N ARG A 107 4.71 -13.68 16.95
CA ARG A 107 3.54 -14.54 17.16
C ARG A 107 2.52 -14.40 16.05
N ARG A 108 2.30 -13.20 15.53
CA ARG A 108 1.24 -12.96 14.54
C ARG A 108 1.62 -11.96 13.46
N TYR A 109 1.04 -12.14 12.28
CA TYR A 109 1.09 -11.21 11.17
C TYR A 109 -0.33 -10.88 10.68
N VAL A 110 -0.62 -9.60 10.50
CA VAL A 110 -1.92 -9.07 10.10
C VAL A 110 -1.71 -8.25 8.82
N PRO A 111 -1.75 -8.88 7.64
CA PRO A 111 -1.73 -8.14 6.38
C PRO A 111 -3.09 -7.49 6.14
N PHE A 112 -3.08 -6.21 5.79
CA PHE A 112 -4.27 -5.41 5.49
C PHE A 112 -4.14 -4.81 4.09
N ASP A 113 -5.09 -5.08 3.21
CA ASP A 113 -5.08 -4.59 1.83
C ASP A 113 -6.51 -4.53 1.25
N VAL A 114 -6.69 -3.85 0.11
CA VAL A 114 -7.96 -3.84 -0.62
C VAL A 114 -8.09 -5.03 -1.59
N ASP A 115 -6.96 -5.64 -1.96
CA ASP A 115 -6.93 -6.79 -2.89
C ASP A 115 -6.92 -8.12 -2.13
N ALA A 116 -8.09 -8.77 -2.06
CA ALA A 116 -8.25 -10.08 -1.42
C ALA A 116 -7.38 -11.19 -2.06
N ALA A 117 -7.15 -11.13 -3.37
CA ALA A 117 -6.35 -12.14 -4.06
C ALA A 117 -4.87 -11.98 -3.72
N MET A 118 -4.37 -10.74 -3.72
CA MET A 118 -3.00 -10.44 -3.30
C MET A 118 -2.78 -10.78 -1.82
N LEU A 119 -3.72 -10.44 -0.94
CA LEU A 119 -3.70 -10.83 0.47
C LEU A 119 -3.62 -12.35 0.65
N SER A 120 -4.45 -13.10 -0.06
CA SER A 120 -4.45 -14.57 0.03
C SER A 120 -3.12 -15.17 -0.41
N ALA A 121 -2.55 -14.68 -1.51
CA ALA A 121 -1.25 -15.11 -2.01
C ALA A 121 -0.11 -14.77 -1.02
N ALA A 122 -0.07 -13.54 -0.51
CA ALA A 122 0.92 -13.09 0.46
C ALA A 122 0.81 -13.88 1.78
N ALA A 123 -0.40 -14.03 2.32
CA ALA A 123 -0.66 -14.79 3.54
C ALA A 123 -0.23 -16.25 3.39
N THR A 124 -0.53 -16.90 2.26
CA THR A 124 -0.10 -18.28 1.99
C THR A 124 1.43 -18.40 1.93
N ALA A 125 2.11 -17.46 1.26
CA ALA A 125 3.57 -17.46 1.18
C ALA A 125 4.21 -17.27 2.57
N ILE A 126 3.70 -16.33 3.37
CA ILE A 126 4.17 -16.08 4.73
C ILE A 126 3.88 -17.28 5.64
N ALA A 127 2.72 -17.92 5.54
CA ALA A 127 2.37 -19.11 6.31
C ALA A 127 3.37 -20.25 6.11
N ARG A 128 3.83 -20.43 4.86
CA ARG A 128 4.86 -21.41 4.50
C ARG A 128 6.23 -21.06 5.08
N ASP A 129 6.63 -19.80 4.99
CA ASP A 129 7.96 -19.34 5.41
C ASP A 129 8.09 -19.22 6.95
N TYR A 130 6.95 -19.06 7.66
CA TYR A 130 6.84 -18.86 9.10
C TYR A 130 5.80 -19.80 9.75
N PRO A 131 6.04 -21.12 9.84
CA PRO A 131 5.01 -22.12 10.18
C PRO A 131 4.40 -21.99 11.60
N ALA A 132 5.05 -21.23 12.49
CA ALA A 132 4.61 -21.05 13.88
C ALA A 132 3.78 -19.78 14.12
N ILE A 133 3.59 -18.92 13.10
CA ILE A 133 2.87 -17.66 13.28
C ILE A 133 1.38 -17.82 12.98
N GLU A 134 0.57 -17.02 13.66
CA GLU A 134 -0.84 -16.81 13.31
C GLU A 134 -0.94 -15.74 12.22
N ILE A 135 -1.86 -15.92 11.27
CA ILE A 135 -2.09 -14.94 10.21
C ILE A 135 -3.57 -14.57 10.21
N ASP A 136 -3.85 -13.29 10.43
CA ASP A 136 -5.19 -12.72 10.38
C ASP A 136 -5.22 -11.68 9.26
N ALA A 137 -5.52 -12.12 8.04
CA ALA A 137 -5.58 -11.25 6.87
C ALA A 137 -6.90 -10.47 6.83
N ILE A 138 -6.81 -9.17 6.52
CA ILE A 138 -7.96 -8.26 6.51
C ILE A 138 -8.05 -7.60 5.14
N CYS A 139 -9.10 -7.92 4.40
CA CYS A 139 -9.44 -7.24 3.16
C CYS A 139 -10.38 -6.06 3.46
N GLY A 140 -9.92 -4.83 3.22
CA GLY A 140 -10.62 -3.60 3.57
C GLY A 140 -9.91 -2.33 3.09
N ASP A 141 -10.64 -1.21 3.05
CA ASP A 141 -10.07 0.13 2.84
C ASP A 141 -9.53 0.69 4.16
N PHE A 142 -8.25 1.09 4.22
CA PHE A 142 -7.63 1.64 5.43
C PHE A 142 -8.14 3.03 5.82
N GLN A 143 -8.97 3.67 5.00
CA GLN A 143 -9.67 4.90 5.39
C GLN A 143 -10.94 4.61 6.20
N GLU A 144 -11.48 3.39 6.13
CA GLU A 144 -12.78 3.03 6.70
C GLU A 144 -12.69 1.87 7.71
N HIS A 145 -11.78 0.92 7.49
CA HIS A 145 -11.79 -0.38 8.13
C HIS A 145 -10.63 -0.62 9.11
N LEU A 146 -9.87 0.41 9.50
CA LEU A 146 -8.78 0.26 10.50
C LEU A 146 -9.28 -0.30 11.84
N ALA A 147 -10.53 -0.02 12.21
CA ALA A 147 -11.14 -0.55 13.43
C ALA A 147 -11.35 -2.09 13.40
N GLN A 148 -11.27 -2.71 12.23
CA GLN A 148 -11.36 -4.18 12.09
C GLN A 148 -10.05 -4.88 12.49
N ILE A 149 -8.95 -4.14 12.61
CA ILE A 149 -7.66 -4.69 13.03
C ILE A 149 -7.75 -5.17 14.49
N PRO A 150 -7.52 -6.46 14.77
CA PRO A 150 -7.64 -7.01 16.11
C PRO A 150 -6.84 -6.21 17.15
N ALA A 151 -7.47 -5.93 18.30
CA ALA A 151 -6.85 -5.23 19.43
C ALA A 151 -6.08 -6.20 20.35
N ILE A 152 -5.15 -6.93 19.75
CA ILE A 152 -4.32 -7.98 20.33
C ILE A 152 -2.97 -7.45 20.82
N ALA A 153 -2.37 -8.16 21.79
CA ALA A 153 -1.05 -7.97 22.40
C ALA A 153 -0.29 -6.68 22.03
N ARG A 154 0.98 -6.75 21.58
CA ARG A 154 1.81 -5.56 21.30
C ARG A 154 2.13 -5.47 19.82
N ARG A 155 1.56 -4.47 19.15
CA ARG A 155 1.54 -4.37 17.69
C ARG A 155 2.57 -3.39 17.15
N LEU A 156 3.24 -3.78 16.08
CA LEU A 156 4.01 -2.91 15.21
C LEU A 156 3.19 -2.69 13.93
N PHE A 157 2.61 -1.51 13.79
CA PHE A 157 1.98 -1.05 12.55
C PHE A 157 3.07 -0.62 11.57
N VAL A 158 2.96 -1.09 10.33
CA VAL A 158 3.95 -0.90 9.28
C VAL A 158 3.22 -0.30 8.08
N PHE A 159 3.60 0.91 7.69
CA PHE A 159 3.08 1.58 6.50
C PHE A 159 4.23 2.11 5.65
N LEU A 160 4.60 1.33 4.62
CA LEU A 160 5.84 1.49 3.87
C LEU A 160 5.59 2.05 2.46
N GLY A 161 6.66 2.26 1.70
CA GLY A 161 6.62 2.65 0.30
C GLY A 161 6.22 4.11 0.07
N SER A 162 6.14 4.90 1.13
CA SER A 162 5.61 6.27 1.08
C SER A 162 4.17 6.35 0.54
N THR A 163 3.38 5.28 0.68
CA THR A 163 1.96 5.23 0.29
C THR A 163 1.13 6.31 0.99
N ILE A 164 1.53 6.73 2.20
CA ILE A 164 0.96 7.89 2.90
C ILE A 164 1.02 9.18 2.05
N GLY A 165 1.96 9.27 1.12
CA GLY A 165 2.12 10.39 0.17
C GLY A 165 0.99 10.50 -0.85
N ASN A 166 0.24 9.42 -1.10
CA ASN A 166 -0.94 9.44 -1.97
C ASN A 166 -2.12 10.22 -1.37
N LEU A 167 -2.08 10.46 -0.05
CA LEU A 167 -3.09 11.25 0.65
C LEU A 167 -2.68 12.73 0.66
N THR A 168 -3.58 13.62 0.26
CA THR A 168 -3.37 15.07 0.38
C THR A 168 -3.39 15.50 1.86
N ARG A 169 -3.01 16.76 2.16
CA ARG A 169 -2.72 17.19 3.54
C ARG A 169 -3.85 16.93 4.54
N GLY A 170 -5.10 17.21 4.17
CA GLY A 170 -6.28 16.97 5.02
C GLY A 170 -6.53 15.48 5.24
N PRO A 171 -6.83 14.70 4.18
CA PRO A 171 -7.02 13.26 4.27
C PRO A 171 -5.87 12.51 4.96
N ARG A 172 -4.62 12.96 4.79
CA ARG A 172 -3.46 12.38 5.48
C ARG A 172 -3.49 12.63 6.99
N ALA A 173 -3.88 13.83 7.42
CA ALA A 173 -4.02 14.14 8.84
C ALA A 173 -5.15 13.32 9.47
N ASP A 174 -6.29 13.20 8.77
CA ASP A 174 -7.42 12.41 9.21
C ASP A 174 -7.05 10.92 9.31
N PHE A 175 -6.38 10.37 8.30
CA PHE A 175 -5.87 9.00 8.34
C PHE A 175 -4.94 8.75 9.52
N LEU A 176 -3.97 9.64 9.76
CA LEU A 176 -3.04 9.50 10.89
C LEU A 176 -3.76 9.61 12.24
N ALA A 177 -4.78 10.47 12.36
CA ALA A 177 -5.60 10.58 13.55
C ALA A 177 -6.43 9.31 13.80
N THR A 178 -7.06 8.77 12.76
CA THR A 178 -7.80 7.50 12.83
C THR A 178 -6.90 6.33 13.18
N LEU A 179 -5.71 6.24 12.56
CA LEU A 179 -4.72 5.22 12.90
C LEU A 179 -4.27 5.35 14.36
N ALA A 180 -3.96 6.57 14.82
CA ALA A 180 -3.58 6.83 16.21
C ALA A 180 -4.68 6.44 17.21
N ALA A 181 -5.96 6.61 16.86
CA ALA A 181 -7.08 6.20 17.69
C ALA A 181 -7.22 4.68 17.84
N VAL A 182 -6.69 3.90 16.88
CA VAL A 182 -6.67 2.42 16.94
C VAL A 182 -5.47 1.89 17.71
N LEU A 183 -4.40 2.68 17.87
CA LEU A 183 -3.22 2.29 18.65
C LEU A 183 -3.53 2.21 20.14
N ARG A 184 -2.95 1.20 20.81
CA ARG A 184 -2.98 1.03 22.27
C ARG A 184 -1.64 1.43 22.87
N PRO A 185 -1.58 1.75 24.18
CA PRO A 185 -0.31 1.93 24.87
C PRO A 185 0.63 0.74 24.63
N GLY A 186 1.83 1.02 24.14
CA GLY A 186 2.84 0.00 23.80
C GLY A 186 2.90 -0.38 22.32
N ASP A 187 1.86 -0.06 21.54
CA ASP A 187 1.91 -0.20 20.08
C ASP A 187 2.87 0.83 19.47
N THR A 188 3.37 0.52 18.28
CA THR A 188 4.31 1.38 17.55
C THR A 188 3.94 1.48 16.08
N LEU A 189 4.34 2.58 15.45
CA LEU A 189 4.19 2.82 14.02
C LEU A 189 5.58 2.94 13.38
N LEU A 190 5.84 2.12 12.36
CA LEU A 190 6.93 2.30 11.41
C LEU A 190 6.34 2.86 10.11
N LEU A 191 6.68 4.12 9.82
CA LEU A 191 6.17 4.84 8.65
C LEU A 191 7.32 5.15 7.69
N GLY A 192 7.17 4.72 6.43
CA GLY A 192 8.05 5.10 5.34
C GLY A 192 7.60 6.42 4.71
N THR A 193 8.51 7.40 4.63
CA THR A 193 8.26 8.68 3.93
C THR A 193 9.39 8.96 2.95
N ASP A 194 9.05 9.14 1.69
CA ASP A 194 10.02 9.63 0.71
C ASP A 194 10.26 11.13 0.92
N LEU A 195 11.52 11.55 0.80
CA LEU A 195 11.95 12.91 1.13
C LEU A 195 12.08 13.78 -0.11
N VAL A 196 11.89 15.08 0.05
CA VAL A 196 12.20 16.06 -1.00
C VAL A 196 13.68 15.91 -1.40
N LYS A 197 13.93 15.91 -2.71
CA LYS A 197 15.27 15.78 -3.31
C LYS A 197 15.31 16.49 -4.66
N GLU A 198 16.38 16.28 -5.41
CA GLU A 198 16.55 16.81 -6.76
C GLU A 198 15.33 16.49 -7.64
N THR A 199 14.76 17.52 -8.27
CA THR A 199 13.43 17.44 -8.91
C THR A 199 13.44 16.56 -10.15
N ARG A 200 14.53 16.52 -10.92
CA ARG A 200 14.63 15.63 -12.09
C ARG A 200 14.65 14.16 -11.68
N ARG A 201 15.26 13.81 -10.54
CA ARG A 201 15.18 12.47 -9.96
C ARG A 201 13.76 12.12 -9.52
N LEU A 202 13.02 13.07 -8.96
CA LEU A 202 11.63 12.87 -8.59
C LEU A 202 10.76 12.64 -9.83
N VAL A 203 10.80 13.55 -10.80
CA VAL A 203 9.98 13.43 -12.03
C VAL A 203 10.27 12.14 -12.78
N ARG A 204 11.56 11.79 -13.00
CA ARG A 204 11.92 10.54 -13.69
C ARG A 204 11.52 9.28 -12.95
N ALA A 205 11.43 9.31 -11.62
CA ALA A 205 10.93 8.15 -10.89
C ALA A 205 9.48 7.85 -11.27
N TYR A 206 8.70 8.85 -11.68
CA TYR A 206 7.30 8.69 -12.09
C TYR A 206 7.09 8.83 -13.60
N ASP A 207 8.15 8.92 -14.40
CA ASP A 207 8.12 9.05 -15.86
C ASP A 207 9.39 8.37 -16.42
N ASP A 208 9.40 7.04 -16.30
CA ASP A 208 10.53 6.19 -16.67
C ASP A 208 10.69 6.06 -18.19
N ASP A 209 11.93 5.87 -18.65
CA ASP A 209 12.25 5.79 -20.09
C ASP A 209 11.61 4.56 -20.77
N ALA A 210 11.29 3.52 -19.98
CA ALA A 210 10.64 2.29 -20.47
C ALA A 210 9.11 2.43 -20.63
N GLY A 211 8.52 3.54 -20.18
CA GLY A 211 7.08 3.82 -20.28
C GLY A 211 6.19 2.92 -19.42
N VAL A 212 6.75 2.24 -18.41
CA VAL A 212 5.98 1.34 -17.53
C VAL A 212 5.03 2.14 -16.65
N THR A 213 5.48 3.27 -16.10
CA THR A 213 4.63 4.17 -15.29
C THR A 213 3.53 4.81 -16.13
N ALA A 214 3.80 5.11 -17.40
CA ALA A 214 2.78 5.59 -18.33
C ALA A 214 1.68 4.54 -18.58
N ARG A 215 2.05 3.27 -18.74
CA ARG A 215 1.11 2.15 -18.87
C ARG A 215 0.31 1.94 -17.57
N PHE A 216 0.97 1.98 -16.42
CA PHE A 216 0.33 1.90 -15.11
C PHE A 216 -0.71 3.01 -14.91
N ASN A 217 -0.34 4.25 -15.22
CA ASN A 217 -1.25 5.39 -15.11
C ASN A 217 -2.44 5.28 -16.08
N ARG A 218 -2.24 4.82 -17.31
CA ARG A 218 -3.36 4.65 -18.27
C ARG A 218 -4.24 3.44 -17.95
N ASN A 219 -3.74 2.46 -17.20
CA ASN A 219 -4.50 1.27 -16.82
C ASN A 219 -5.82 1.59 -16.10
N VAL A 220 -5.89 2.68 -15.33
CA VAL A 220 -7.15 3.10 -14.68
C VAL A 220 -8.28 3.33 -15.70
N LEU A 221 -7.96 3.78 -16.92
CA LEU A 221 -8.96 3.95 -17.98
C LEU A 221 -9.42 2.59 -18.52
N ALA A 222 -8.53 1.60 -18.61
CA ALA A 222 -8.89 0.24 -18.99
C ALA A 222 -9.76 -0.45 -17.91
N VAL A 223 -9.48 -0.20 -16.62
CA VAL A 223 -10.34 -0.62 -15.52
C VAL A 223 -11.74 -0.03 -15.70
N ILE A 224 -11.86 1.27 -15.95
CA ILE A 224 -13.16 1.92 -16.14
C ILE A 224 -13.88 1.37 -17.38
N ASN A 225 -13.20 1.18 -18.50
CA ASN A 225 -13.78 0.58 -19.70
C ASN A 225 -14.37 -0.79 -19.42
N ARG A 226 -13.64 -1.65 -18.71
CA ARG A 226 -14.07 -3.02 -18.39
C ARG A 226 -15.19 -3.07 -17.36
N GLU A 227 -15.06 -2.34 -16.26
CA GLU A 227 -15.96 -2.46 -15.10
C GLU A 227 -17.24 -1.63 -15.26
N LEU A 228 -17.19 -0.52 -16.02
CA LEU A 228 -18.30 0.42 -16.18
C LEU A 228 -18.80 0.55 -17.64
N ASP A 229 -18.37 -0.34 -18.53
CA ASP A 229 -18.74 -0.35 -19.96
C ASP A 229 -18.50 1.02 -20.63
N ALA A 230 -17.30 1.56 -20.40
CA ALA A 230 -16.84 2.83 -20.98
C ALA A 230 -15.94 2.61 -22.21
N ASP A 231 -15.65 3.70 -22.92
CA ASP A 231 -15.02 3.68 -24.25
C ASP A 231 -13.77 4.58 -24.35
N PHE A 232 -13.03 4.77 -23.25
CA PHE A 232 -11.78 5.53 -23.30
C PHE A 232 -10.79 4.94 -24.30
N ASP A 233 -10.38 5.74 -25.28
CA ASP A 233 -9.21 5.46 -26.12
C ASP A 233 -7.94 5.77 -25.31
N LEU A 234 -7.27 4.73 -24.82
CA LEU A 234 -6.07 4.88 -23.98
C LEU A 234 -4.91 5.59 -24.70
N ASP A 235 -4.85 5.53 -26.03
CA ASP A 235 -3.78 6.19 -26.80
C ASP A 235 -4.04 7.69 -26.98
N ALA A 236 -5.28 8.14 -26.77
CA ALA A 236 -5.62 9.57 -26.74
C ALA A 236 -5.16 10.28 -25.45
N TYR A 237 -4.64 9.56 -24.45
CA TYR A 237 -4.19 10.12 -23.18
C TYR A 237 -2.66 10.05 -23.02
N GLN A 238 -2.04 11.23 -22.94
CA GLN A 238 -0.61 11.34 -22.64
C GLN A 238 -0.36 11.26 -21.13
N HIS A 239 0.59 10.41 -20.73
CA HIS A 239 1.12 10.41 -19.37
C HIS A 239 2.04 11.62 -19.15
N VAL A 240 1.88 12.31 -18.02
CA VAL A 240 2.69 13.48 -17.66
C VAL A 240 2.93 13.47 -16.15
N ALA A 241 4.18 13.27 -15.73
CA ALA A 241 4.59 13.49 -14.33
C ALA A 241 5.01 14.96 -14.11
N ARG A 242 4.62 15.55 -12.98
CA ARG A 242 4.96 16.92 -12.62
C ARG A 242 5.35 17.00 -11.16
N TRP A 243 6.37 17.79 -10.86
CA TRP A 243 6.70 18.20 -9.49
C TRP A 243 5.96 19.49 -9.15
N ASN A 244 5.20 19.47 -8.06
CA ASN A 244 4.54 20.63 -7.48
C ASN A 244 5.37 21.17 -6.30
N ALA A 245 6.13 22.24 -6.55
CA ALA A 245 6.97 22.86 -5.53
C ALA A 245 6.19 23.47 -4.35
N GLY A 246 4.96 23.95 -4.60
CA GLY A 246 4.11 24.55 -3.57
C GLY A 246 3.61 23.54 -2.54
N GLU A 247 3.42 22.29 -2.97
CA GLU A 247 2.98 21.20 -2.11
C GLU A 247 4.07 20.18 -1.75
N GLN A 248 5.27 20.36 -2.30
CA GLN A 248 6.42 19.45 -2.19
C GLN A 248 6.05 18.00 -2.53
N ARG A 249 5.34 17.79 -3.64
CA ARG A 249 4.94 16.47 -4.15
C ARG A 249 4.95 16.41 -5.67
#